data_AF-A0A535PE33-F1
#
_entry.id   AF-A0A535PE33-F1
#
_cell.length_a   1.000
_cell.length_b   1.000
_cell.length_c   1.000
_cell.angle_alpha   90.00
_cell.angle_beta   90.00
_cell.angle_gamma   90.00
#
_symmetry.space_group_name_H-M   'P 1'
#
loop_
_entity.id
_entity.type
_entity.pdbx_description
1 polymer ?
#
loop_
_entity_poly.entity_id
_entity_poly.type
_entity_poly.pdbx_seq_one_letter_code
_entity_poly.pdbx_strand_id
1 'polypeptide(L)'
;MRLRTFVARLADLRGTLGAELLGPETQYAFMATRLYVGPMDAGVAEPAQRAVDWPLAQPLATFGQAGGGGPGGGGPGALACGVVGGADLETLRPVLGRANQGTPWRSGGKLYSILVRVLLPDESGCPPPQV
;
A
#
# COMPACT_ATOMS: atom_id res chain seq x y z
N MET A 1 4.24 -13.06 -38.00
CA MET A 1 5.31 -12.15 -37.52
C MET A 1 4.82 -10.81 -36.93
N ARG A 2 3.71 -10.22 -37.40
CA ARG A 2 3.22 -8.89 -36.92
C ARG A 2 2.97 -8.79 -35.40
N LEU A 3 2.46 -9.84 -34.76
CA LEU A 3 2.24 -9.87 -33.30
C LEU A 3 3.55 -9.69 -32.52
N ARG A 4 4.63 -10.37 -32.92
CA ARG A 4 5.92 -10.30 -32.23
C ARG A 4 6.53 -8.90 -32.32
N THR A 5 6.40 -8.25 -33.48
CA THR A 5 6.81 -6.85 -33.67
C THR A 5 5.98 -5.90 -32.82
N PHE A 6 4.66 -6.13 -32.71
CA PHE A 6 3.80 -5.33 -31.85
C PHE A 6 4.16 -5.45 -30.37
N VAL A 7 4.37 -6.69 -29.88
CA VAL A 7 4.80 -6.94 -28.50
C VAL A 7 6.15 -6.28 -28.21
N ALA A 8 7.11 -6.38 -29.13
CA ALA A 8 8.42 -5.74 -28.98
C ALA A 8 8.30 -4.21 -28.86
N ARG A 9 7.40 -3.59 -29.63
CA ARG A 9 7.12 -2.14 -29.55
C ARG A 9 6.45 -1.72 -28.25
N LEU A 10 5.54 -2.54 -27.71
CA LEU A 10 4.94 -2.29 -26.40
C LEU A 10 5.93 -2.48 -25.25
N ALA A 11 6.87 -3.41 -25.38
CA ALA A 11 7.91 -3.63 -24.39
C ALA A 11 8.98 -2.52 -24.39
N ASP A 12 9.14 -1.81 -25.51
CA ASP A 12 10.04 -0.66 -25.65
C ASP A 12 9.26 0.59 -26.08
N LEU A 13 8.48 1.13 -25.14
CA LEU A 13 7.71 2.36 -25.36
C LEU A 13 8.63 3.56 -25.64
N ARG A 14 9.80 3.63 -25.02
CA ARG A 14 10.74 4.74 -25.22
C ARG A 14 11.30 4.76 -26.64
N GLY A 15 11.73 3.60 -27.15
CA GLY A 15 12.16 3.47 -28.54
C GLY A 15 11.01 3.60 -29.56
N THR A 16 9.78 3.26 -29.17
CA THR A 16 8.61 3.29 -30.07
C THR A 16 7.96 4.67 -30.17
N LEU A 17 7.78 5.38 -29.05
CA LEU A 17 7.09 6.66 -28.98
C LEU A 17 8.07 7.85 -29.03
N GLY A 18 9.35 7.62 -28.75
CA GLY A 18 10.38 8.66 -28.69
C GLY A 18 10.38 9.43 -27.36
N ALA A 19 11.52 10.04 -27.05
CA ALA A 19 11.72 10.79 -25.80
C ALA A 19 10.93 12.12 -25.75
N GLU A 20 10.41 12.59 -26.87
CA GLU A 20 9.58 13.80 -26.94
C GLU A 20 8.20 13.56 -26.31
N LEU A 21 7.69 12.32 -26.43
CA LEU A 21 6.39 11.92 -25.86
C LEU A 21 6.53 11.30 -24.47
N LEU A 22 7.72 10.77 -24.15
CA LEU A 22 8.02 10.14 -22.88
C LEU A 22 9.16 10.88 -22.19
N GLY A 23 8.83 11.54 -21.08
CA GLY A 23 9.82 12.16 -20.20
C GLY A 23 10.90 11.17 -19.71
N PRO A 24 11.90 11.67 -18.97
CA PRO A 24 12.88 10.80 -18.33
C PRO A 24 12.17 9.81 -17.39
N GLU A 25 12.63 8.56 -17.38
CA GLU A 25 12.18 7.59 -16.39
C GLU A 25 12.73 8.00 -15.02
N THR A 26 11.84 8.13 -14.05
CA THR A 26 12.19 8.51 -12.69
C THR A 26 11.44 7.64 -11.70
N GLN A 27 12.00 7.51 -10.49
CA GLN A 27 11.28 6.86 -9.40
C GLN A 27 10.06 7.70 -9.04
N TYR A 28 8.91 7.04 -8.90
CA TYR A 28 7.71 7.71 -8.45
C TYR A 28 7.84 8.11 -6.97
N ALA A 29 7.91 9.41 -6.71
CA ALA A 29 7.91 10.00 -5.38
C ALA A 29 6.46 10.19 -4.89
N PHE A 30 5.90 9.15 -4.29
CA PHE A 30 4.53 9.19 -3.79
C PHE A 30 4.35 10.13 -2.60
N MET A 31 3.23 10.87 -2.62
CA MET A 31 2.85 11.85 -1.60
C MET A 31 1.85 11.32 -0.58
N ALA A 32 1.21 10.18 -0.87
CA ALA A 32 0.24 9.54 0.01
C ALA A 32 0.21 8.02 -0.16
N THR A 33 -0.15 7.33 0.91
CA THR A 33 -0.40 5.89 0.92
C THR A 33 -1.74 5.60 1.58
N ARG A 34 -2.52 4.72 0.97
CA ARG A 34 -3.68 4.09 1.61
C ARG A 34 -3.22 2.86 2.38
N LEU A 35 -3.60 2.77 3.64
CA LEU A 35 -3.32 1.66 4.52
C LEU A 35 -4.62 0.92 4.81
N TYR A 36 -4.55 -0.41 4.73
CA TYR A 36 -5.60 -1.30 5.19
C TYR A 36 -5.11 -2.05 6.41
N VAL A 37 -5.79 -1.86 7.53
CA VAL A 37 -5.36 -2.28 8.86
C VAL A 37 -6.35 -3.27 9.44
N GLY A 38 -5.85 -4.37 9.97
CA GLY A 38 -6.65 -5.36 10.68
C GLY A 38 -5.85 -6.07 11.77
N PRO A 39 -6.51 -6.77 12.70
CA PRO A 39 -5.83 -7.63 13.65
C PRO A 39 -5.01 -8.68 12.90
N MET A 40 -3.82 -9.01 13.41
CA MET A 40 -3.05 -10.14 12.88
C MET A 40 -3.54 -11.43 13.53
N ASP A 41 -4.06 -12.37 12.74
CA ASP A 41 -4.50 -13.67 13.26
C ASP A 41 -3.30 -14.51 13.71
N ALA A 42 -3.36 -15.04 14.93
CA ALA A 42 -2.30 -15.85 15.53
C ALA A 42 -2.10 -17.25 14.87
N GLY A 43 -2.95 -17.61 13.91
CA GLY A 43 -2.95 -18.95 13.27
C GLY A 43 -2.24 -19.03 11.93
N VAL A 44 -1.79 -17.90 11.36
CA VAL A 44 -0.94 -17.91 10.17
C VAL A 44 0.48 -18.21 10.64
N ALA A 45 1.03 -19.35 10.24
CA ALA A 45 2.38 -19.77 10.58
C ALA A 45 3.35 -18.58 10.51
N GLU A 46 4.03 -18.32 11.63
CA GLU A 46 4.82 -17.09 11.85
C GLU A 46 5.59 -16.65 10.60
N PRO A 47 5.53 -15.37 10.21
CA PRO A 47 6.61 -14.85 9.39
C PRO A 47 7.85 -14.73 10.28
N ALA A 48 9.00 -15.17 9.78
CA ALA A 48 10.31 -15.10 10.44
C ALA A 48 10.81 -13.66 10.77
N GLN A 49 9.94 -12.65 10.75
CA GLN A 49 10.26 -11.25 10.97
C GLN A 49 9.82 -10.76 12.36
N ARG A 50 10.72 -10.01 13.00
CA ARG A 50 10.44 -9.30 14.25
C ARG A 50 9.36 -8.25 14.05
N ALA A 51 8.41 -8.19 14.98
CA ALA A 51 7.38 -7.15 14.99
C ALA A 51 7.99 -5.73 15.07
N VAL A 52 7.47 -4.82 14.24
CA VAL A 52 7.85 -3.41 14.15
C VAL A 52 6.87 -2.57 14.96
N ASP A 53 7.38 -1.65 15.77
CA ASP A 53 6.53 -0.74 16.53
C ASP A 53 5.94 0.33 15.62
N TRP A 54 4.64 0.56 15.73
CA TRP A 54 3.91 1.58 15.00
C TRP A 54 4.36 2.97 15.47
N PRO A 55 4.87 3.84 14.57
CA PRO A 55 5.54 5.07 14.99
C PRO A 55 4.61 6.28 15.11
N LEU A 56 3.37 6.20 14.59
CA LEU A 56 2.43 7.33 14.65
C LEU A 56 1.71 7.36 15.99
N ALA A 57 1.39 8.57 16.46
CA ALA A 57 0.70 8.79 17.72
C ALA A 57 -0.72 8.18 17.74
N GLN A 58 -1.41 8.21 16.59
CA GLN A 58 -2.71 7.55 16.44
C GLN A 58 -2.53 6.02 16.47
N PRO A 59 -3.15 5.31 17.44
CA PRO A 59 -3.07 3.85 17.50
C PRO A 59 -3.76 3.19 16.30
N LEU A 60 -3.23 2.05 15.85
CA LEU A 60 -3.84 1.24 14.77
C LEU A 60 -5.24 0.74 15.09
N ALA A 61 -5.60 0.61 16.37
CA ALA A 61 -6.95 0.23 16.82
C ALA A 61 -8.04 1.23 16.40
N THR A 62 -7.67 2.50 16.23
CA THR A 62 -8.58 3.60 15.88
C THR A 62 -8.18 4.25 14.55
N PHE A 63 -7.34 3.59 13.78
CA PHE A 63 -6.87 4.09 12.49
C PHE A 63 -7.92 3.84 11.40
N GLY A 64 -8.17 4.88 10.58
CA GLY A 64 -9.03 4.78 9.42
C GLY A 64 -10.51 4.56 9.73
N GLN A 65 -11.29 4.31 8.69
CA GLN A 65 -12.71 3.97 8.76
C GLN A 65 -12.90 2.47 8.59
N ALA A 66 -13.71 1.86 9.46
CA ALA A 66 -14.07 0.46 9.37
C ALA A 66 -14.82 0.17 8.06
N GLY A 67 -14.58 -0.99 7.45
CA GLY A 67 -15.31 -1.42 6.25
C GLY A 67 -14.97 -0.66 4.97
N GLY A 68 -13.89 0.15 4.95
CA GLY A 68 -13.40 0.75 3.70
C GLY A 68 -12.93 -0.33 2.74
N GLY A 69 -13.23 -0.20 1.44
CA GLY A 69 -13.06 -1.24 0.41
C GLY A 69 -11.61 -1.70 0.21
N GLY A 70 -11.17 -2.58 1.09
CA GLY A 70 -9.89 -3.27 1.00
C GLY A 70 -9.98 -4.59 0.28
N PRO A 71 -8.83 -5.17 -0.07
CA PRO A 71 -8.77 -6.57 -0.49
C PRO A 71 -9.39 -7.44 0.60
N GLY A 72 -10.53 -8.08 0.31
CA GLY A 72 -11.36 -8.80 1.29
C GLY A 72 -12.85 -8.42 1.28
N GLY A 73 -13.22 -7.30 0.65
CA GLY A 73 -14.63 -6.86 0.52
C GLY A 73 -15.19 -6.19 1.78
N GLY A 74 -16.44 -5.73 1.70
CA GLY A 74 -17.11 -4.95 2.77
C GLY A 74 -17.76 -5.75 3.90
N GLY A 75 -17.34 -6.99 4.14
CA GLY A 75 -17.99 -7.92 5.07
C GLY A 75 -17.39 -7.98 6.49
N PRO A 76 -17.86 -8.93 7.33
CA PRO A 76 -17.24 -9.24 8.62
C PRO A 76 -15.75 -9.59 8.41
N GLY A 77 -14.85 -8.89 9.11
CA GLY A 77 -13.40 -9.01 8.91
C GLY A 77 -12.81 -8.01 7.91
N ALA A 78 -13.61 -7.07 7.39
CA ALA A 78 -13.10 -5.98 6.56
C ALA A 78 -12.08 -5.13 7.30
N LEU A 79 -10.97 -4.87 6.62
CA LEU A 79 -9.88 -4.04 7.13
C LEU A 79 -10.34 -2.58 7.26
N ALA A 80 -9.88 -1.90 8.31
CA ALA A 80 -10.02 -0.46 8.40
C ALA A 80 -9.16 0.20 7.34
N CYS A 81 -9.69 1.20 6.64
CA CYS A 81 -8.97 1.91 5.59
C CYS A 81 -8.70 3.35 6.01
N GLY A 82 -7.46 3.80 5.84
CA GLY A 82 -7.09 5.20 6.03
C GLY A 82 -6.02 5.65 5.04
N VAL A 83 -5.94 6.95 4.80
CA VAL A 83 -4.89 7.55 3.96
C VAL A 83 -3.91 8.29 4.86
N VAL A 84 -2.62 8.08 4.60
CA VAL A 84 -1.53 8.77 5.26
C VAL A 84 -0.76 9.58 4.21
N GLY A 85 -0.49 10.85 4.52
CA GLY A 85 0.28 11.78 3.71
C GLY A 85 1.07 12.74 4.60
N GLY A 86 1.79 13.68 3.99
CA GLY A 86 2.49 14.74 4.73
C GLY A 86 3.48 14.20 5.78
N ALA A 87 3.51 14.83 6.95
CA ALA A 87 4.47 14.51 8.02
C ALA A 87 4.37 13.06 8.54
N ASP A 88 3.15 12.50 8.57
CA ASP A 88 2.93 11.12 8.97
C ASP A 88 3.54 10.16 7.95
N LEU A 89 3.46 10.48 6.65
CA LEU A 89 4.10 9.67 5.62
C LEU A 89 5.61 9.72 5.72
N GLU A 90 6.19 10.89 6.00
CA GLU A 90 7.64 11.01 6.22
C GLU A 90 8.11 10.19 7.43
N THR A 91 7.29 10.14 8.49
CA THR A 91 7.55 9.29 9.66
C THR A 91 7.47 7.80 9.32
N LEU A 92 6.51 7.41 8.47
CA LEU A 92 6.29 6.01 8.07
C LEU A 92 7.28 5.51 7.00
N ARG A 93 7.76 6.39 6.10
CA ARG A 93 8.61 6.02 4.96
C ARG A 93 9.77 5.07 5.31
N PRO A 94 10.59 5.30 6.35
CA PRO A 94 11.72 4.41 6.67
C PRO A 94 11.30 3.05 7.25
N VAL A 95 10.12 2.94 7.88
CA VAL A 95 9.63 1.66 8.41
C VAL A 95 8.89 0.88 7.32
N LEU A 96 8.11 1.54 6.47
CA LEU A 96 7.42 0.92 5.34
C LEU A 96 8.40 0.39 4.29
N GLY A 97 9.49 1.13 4.01
CA GLY A 97 10.51 0.68 3.05
C GLY A 97 11.26 -0.60 3.43
N ARG A 98 11.16 -1.04 4.70
CA ARG A 98 11.75 -2.29 5.20
C ARG A 98 10.70 -3.38 5.49
N ALA A 99 9.43 -3.01 5.49
CA ALA A 99 8.32 -3.91 5.78
C ALA A 99 7.85 -4.63 4.52
N ASN A 100 7.16 -5.75 4.71
CA ASN A 100 6.42 -6.45 3.68
C ASN A 100 5.06 -6.91 4.26
N GLN A 101 4.26 -7.61 3.46
CA GLN A 101 2.93 -8.07 3.85
C GLN A 101 2.91 -9.01 5.08
N GLY A 102 4.05 -9.63 5.42
CA GLY A 102 4.21 -10.48 6.60
C GLY A 102 4.77 -9.74 7.82
N THR A 103 5.10 -8.45 7.73
CA THR A 103 5.64 -7.71 8.88
C THR A 103 4.57 -7.50 9.94
N PRO A 104 4.75 -8.01 11.18
CA PRO A 104 3.82 -7.74 12.27
C PRO A 104 3.98 -6.31 12.77
N TRP A 105 2.88 -5.59 12.97
CA TRP A 105 2.90 -4.22 13.50
C TRP A 105 2.37 -4.17 14.92
N ARG A 106 3.16 -3.64 15.85
CA ARG A 106 2.76 -3.50 17.25
C ARG A 106 2.24 -2.09 17.53
N SER A 107 1.02 -2.01 18.06
CA SER A 107 0.38 -0.76 18.47
C SER A 107 -0.52 -1.03 19.67
N GLY A 108 -0.41 -0.24 20.74
CA GLY A 108 -1.26 -0.41 21.93
C GLY A 108 -1.23 -1.82 22.54
N GLY A 109 -0.08 -2.50 22.48
CA GLY A 109 0.11 -3.85 23.00
C GLY A 109 -0.48 -4.98 22.14
N LYS A 110 -1.03 -4.69 20.96
CA LYS A 110 -1.61 -5.68 20.03
C LYS A 110 -0.84 -5.74 18.72
N LEU A 111 -0.99 -6.86 18.01
CA LEU A 111 -0.42 -7.07 16.68
C LEU A 111 -1.45 -6.82 15.58
N TYR A 112 -0.99 -6.18 14.51
CA TYR A 112 -1.77 -5.80 13.35
C TYR A 112 -1.06 -6.21 12.07
N SER A 113 -1.86 -6.51 11.05
CA SER A 113 -1.42 -6.62 9.67
C SER A 113 -1.75 -5.31 8.95
N ILE A 114 -0.81 -4.83 8.13
CA ILE A 114 -0.99 -3.63 7.32
C ILE A 114 -0.71 -3.97 5.85
N LEU A 115 -1.69 -3.72 4.99
CA LEU A 115 -1.48 -3.68 3.54
C LEU A 115 -1.31 -2.23 3.10
N VAL A 116 -0.21 -1.97 2.39
CA VAL A 116 0.18 -0.63 1.94
C VAL A 116 -0.11 -0.51 0.46
N ARG A 117 -0.86 0.51 0.07
CA ARG A 117 -1.12 0.87 -1.32
C ARG A 117 -0.72 2.32 -1.55
N VAL A 118 0.37 2.52 -2.28
CA VAL A 118 0.76 3.86 -2.77
C VAL A 118 -0.37 4.43 -3.62
N LEU A 119 -0.72 5.71 -3.39
CA LEU A 119 -1.70 6.41 -4.21
C LEU A 119 -1.03 7.06 -5.43
N LEU A 120 -1.68 6.93 -6.57
CA LEU A 120 -1.36 7.71 -7.77
C LEU A 120 -1.83 9.16 -7.59
N PRO A 121 -1.34 10.13 -8.40
CA PRO A 121 -1.65 11.55 -8.22
C PRO A 121 -3.15 11.90 -8.28
N ASP A 122 -3.93 11.13 -9.02
CA ASP A 122 -5.38 11.26 -9.19
C ASP A 122 -6.20 10.41 -8.22
N GLU A 123 -5.54 9.57 -7.41
CA GLU A 123 -6.21 8.72 -6.44
C GLU A 123 -6.30 9.40 -5.07
N SER A 124 -7.42 9.18 -4.39
CA SER A 124 -7.66 9.73 -3.07
C SER A 124 -8.53 8.82 -2.22
N GLY A 125 -8.57 9.13 -0.92
CA GLY A 125 -9.49 8.53 0.04
C GLY A 125 -9.42 7.01 0.15
N CYS A 126 -10.47 6.44 0.71
CA CYS A 126 -10.74 5.00 0.75
C CYS A 126 -11.89 4.70 -0.21
N PRO A 127 -11.77 3.66 -1.05
CA PRO A 127 -12.84 3.31 -1.97
C PRO A 127 -14.01 2.75 -1.17
N PRO A 128 -15.24 2.85 -1.70
CA PRO A 128 -16.39 2.21 -1.08
C PRO A 128 -16.15 0.69 -0.99
N PRO A 129 -16.74 0.01 0.00
CA PRO A 129 -16.74 -1.44 0.05
C PRO A 129 -17.27 -2.00 -1.28
N GLN A 130 -16.52 -2.92 -1.88
CA GLN A 130 -16.96 -3.60 -3.09
C GLN A 130 -17.96 -4.69 -2.68
N VAL A 131 -19.13 -4.66 -3.31
CA VAL A 131 -20.27 -5.57 -3.09
C VAL A 131 -20.05 -6.87 -3.84
#